data_AF-Q9ARA8-F1
#
_entry.id   AF-Q9ARA8-F1
#
_cell.length_a   1.000
_cell.length_b   1.000
_cell.length_c   1.000
_cell.angle_alpha   90.00
_cell.angle_beta   90.00
_cell.angle_gamma   90.00
#
_symmetry.space_group_name_H-M   'P 1'
#
loop_
_entity.id
_entity.type
_entity.pdbx_description
1 polymer ?
#
loop_
_entity_poly.entity_id
_entity_poly.type
_entity_poly.pdbx_seq_one_letter_code
_entity_poly.pdbx_strand_id
1 'polypeptide(L)'
;LLVLDDVDESFHFDEIFGKLGDFSTDSRFLITTRDARTLELLNECKMFGLEEVSHDHSLQLFSKHAFGVDYPPEDYASLCEEFIQVASGLPLALSS
;
A
#
# COMPACT_ATOMS: atom_id res chain seq x y z
N LEU A 1 0.32 -14.69 12.31
CA LEU A 1 0.14 -13.42 11.58
C LEU A 1 -1.31 -13.40 11.13
N LEU A 2 -2.09 -12.44 11.59
CA LEU A 2 -3.43 -12.14 11.09
C LEU A 2 -3.34 -10.87 10.23
N VAL A 3 -4.00 -10.87 9.08
CA VAL A 3 -4.07 -9.72 8.19
C VAL A 3 -5.52 -9.25 8.14
N LEU A 4 -5.74 -7.98 8.43
CA LEU A 4 -7.03 -7.31 8.33
C LEU A 4 -6.91 -6.26 7.24
N ASP A 5 -7.63 -6.47 6.14
CA ASP A 5 -7.50 -5.65 4.94
C ASP A 5 -8.67 -4.66 4.82
N ASP A 6 -8.37 -3.43 4.38
CA ASP A 6 -9.33 -2.34 4.11
C ASP A 6 -10.27 -2.03 5.29
N VAL A 7 -9.70 -1.94 6.49
CA VAL A 7 -10.43 -1.68 7.73
C VAL A 7 -10.86 -0.20 7.83
N ASP A 8 -12.07 0.06 8.32
CA ASP A 8 -12.63 1.40 8.51
C ASP A 8 -12.99 1.71 9.98
N GLU A 9 -13.52 2.92 10.23
CA GLU A 9 -13.88 3.41 11.58
C GLU A 9 -14.92 2.53 12.32
N SER A 10 -15.65 1.64 11.63
CA SER A 10 -16.60 0.72 12.26
C SER A 10 -15.93 -0.48 12.93
N PHE A 11 -14.63 -0.67 12.70
CA PHE A 11 -13.89 -1.78 13.26
C PHE A 11 -13.52 -1.53 14.73
N HIS A 12 -14.01 -2.41 15.58
CA HIS A 12 -13.69 -2.45 17.01
C HIS A 12 -12.95 -3.74 17.33
N PHE A 13 -11.61 -3.66 17.41
CA PHE A 13 -10.75 -4.82 17.63
C PHE A 13 -11.16 -5.64 18.87
N ASP A 14 -11.40 -4.96 19.99
CA ASP A 14 -11.74 -5.60 21.27
C ASP A 14 -13.07 -6.38 21.23
N GLU A 15 -14.01 -5.99 20.37
CA GLU A 15 -15.31 -6.69 20.23
C GLU A 15 -15.18 -8.02 19.48
N ILE A 16 -14.20 -8.11 18.57
CA ILE A 16 -14.00 -9.29 17.71
C ILE A 16 -12.95 -10.22 18.31
N PHE A 17 -11.86 -9.65 18.80
CA PHE A 17 -10.64 -10.37 19.17
C PHE A 17 -10.33 -10.36 20.67
N GLY A 18 -11.04 -9.55 21.46
CA GLY A 18 -10.65 -9.27 22.84
C GLY A 18 -9.44 -8.32 22.89
N LYS A 19 -8.81 -8.20 24.06
CA LYS A 19 -7.76 -7.20 24.25
C LYS A 19 -6.47 -7.66 23.57
N LEU A 20 -5.69 -6.72 23.05
CA LEU A 20 -4.39 -7.04 22.46
C LEU A 20 -3.46 -7.81 23.41
N GLY A 21 -3.52 -7.50 24.72
CA GLY A 21 -2.75 -8.18 25.76
C GLY A 21 -3.14 -9.64 26.04
N ASP A 22 -4.25 -10.13 25.48
CA ASP A 22 -4.65 -11.54 25.58
C ASP A 22 -3.87 -12.42 24.58
N PHE A 23 -3.20 -11.80 23.60
CA PHE A 23 -2.38 -12.50 22.61
C PHE A 23 -0.93 -12.67 23.07
N SER A 24 -0.31 -13.79 22.67
CA SER A 24 1.14 -13.99 22.86
C SER A 24 1.94 -12.88 22.17
N THR A 25 3.11 -12.51 22.72
CA THR A 25 4.03 -11.53 22.13
C THR A 25 4.55 -11.92 20.74
N ASP A 26 4.48 -13.21 20.38
CA ASP A 26 4.82 -13.70 19.03
C ASP A 26 3.71 -13.48 18.00
N SER A 27 2.52 -13.10 18.47
CA SER A 27 1.37 -12.78 17.63
C SER A 27 1.63 -11.49 16.88
N ARG A 28 1.22 -11.46 15.61
CA ARG A 28 1.39 -10.30 14.74
C ARG A 28 0.08 -10.01 14.03
N PHE A 29 -0.31 -8.75 14.04
CA PHE A 29 -1.44 -8.22 13.29
C PHE A 29 -0.89 -7.23 12.25
N LEU A 30 -1.34 -7.37 11.01
CA LEU A 30 -1.10 -6.40 9.96
C LEU A 30 -2.46 -5.85 9.55
N ILE A 31 -2.66 -4.55 9.72
CA ILE A 31 -3.91 -3.88 9.42
C ILE A 31 -3.64 -2.88 8.30
N THR A 32 -4.40 -2.97 7.22
CA THR A 32 -4.40 -1.95 6.17
C THR A 32 -5.67 -1.12 6.30
N THR A 33 -5.52 0.20 6.16
CA THR A 33 -6.63 1.14 6.17
C THR A 33 -6.24 2.34 5.33
N ARG A 34 -7.26 3.02 4.78
CA ARG A 34 -7.09 4.31 4.09
C ARG A 34 -7.20 5.49 5.07
N ASP A 35 -7.61 5.23 6.30
CA ASP A 35 -7.83 6.25 7.33
C ASP A 35 -7.04 5.93 8.60
N ALA A 36 -5.99 6.71 8.86
CA ALA A 36 -5.18 6.54 10.06
C ALA A 36 -5.98 6.70 11.35
N ARG A 37 -7.11 7.43 11.33
CA ARG A 37 -7.98 7.64 12.50
C ARG A 37 -8.62 6.35 12.98
N THR A 38 -8.83 5.38 12.08
CA THR A 38 -9.30 4.02 12.42
C THR A 38 -8.36 3.32 13.40
N LEU A 39 -7.08 3.67 13.42
CA LEU A 39 -6.07 3.06 14.29
C LEU A 39 -5.81 3.82 15.59
N GLU A 40 -6.36 5.04 15.76
CA GLU A 40 -6.20 5.82 17.01
C GLU A 40 -6.79 5.08 18.22
N LEU A 41 -7.78 4.19 17.99
CA LEU A 41 -8.38 3.35 19.02
C LEU A 41 -7.43 2.25 19.51
N LEU A 42 -6.41 1.90 18.71
CA LEU A 42 -5.41 0.89 19.02
C LEU A 42 -4.11 1.58 19.48
N ASN A 43 -4.09 2.02 20.74
CA ASN A 43 -2.98 2.75 21.37
C ASN A 43 -1.58 2.08 21.25
N GLU A 44 -1.52 0.79 20.89
CA GLU A 44 -0.30 -0.01 20.79
C GLU A 44 0.15 -0.29 19.35
N CYS A 45 -0.53 0.28 18.33
CA CYS A 45 -0.19 0.06 16.94
C CYS A 45 0.94 0.96 16.43
N LYS A 46 1.94 0.36 15.76
CA LYS A 46 2.91 1.10 14.96
C LYS A 46 2.30 1.42 13.59
N MET A 47 2.08 2.70 13.32
CA MET A 47 1.58 3.15 12.01
C MET A 47 2.71 3.24 10.98
N PHE A 48 2.39 2.89 9.73
CA PHE A 48 3.28 3.04 8.59
C PHE A 48 2.51 3.70 7.44
N GLY A 49 2.89 4.93 7.09
CA GLY A 49 2.38 5.59 5.89
C GLY A 49 3.07 5.02 4.66
N LEU A 50 2.30 4.67 3.63
CA LEU A 50 2.85 4.28 2.34
C LEU A 50 3.31 5.53 1.59
N GLU A 51 4.56 5.51 1.12
CA GLU A 51 5.11 6.56 0.26
C GLU A 51 4.78 6.27 -1.21
N GLU A 52 4.78 7.33 -2.03
CA GLU A 52 4.68 7.22 -3.48
C GLU A 52 5.84 6.41 -4.05
N VAL A 53 5.59 5.70 -5.14
CA VAL A 53 6.64 4.96 -5.85
C VAL A 53 7.61 5.97 -6.47
N SER A 54 8.91 5.74 -6.29
CA SER A 54 9.93 6.59 -6.90
C SER A 54 9.80 6.61 -8.44
N HIS A 55 10.38 7.63 -9.08
CA HIS A 55 10.32 7.76 -10.54
C HIS A 55 10.85 6.52 -11.29
N ASP A 56 12.06 6.04 -10.94
CA ASP A 56 12.64 4.85 -11.60
C ASP A 56 11.80 3.58 -11.36
N HIS A 57 11.31 3.37 -10.13
CA HIS A 57 10.41 2.25 -9.85
C HIS A 57 9.05 2.42 -10.54
N SER A 58 8.58 3.64 -10.76
CA SER A 58 7.33 3.91 -11.49
C SER A 58 7.47 3.54 -12.95
N LEU A 59 8.61 3.92 -13.56
CA LEU A 59 8.95 3.53 -14.93
C LEU A 59 9.04 2.01 -15.06
N GLN A 60 9.70 1.34 -14.11
CA GLN A 60 9.80 -0.12 -14.09
C GLN A 60 8.46 -0.81 -13.89
N LEU A 61 7.63 -0.30 -12.97
CA LEU A 61 6.32 -0.87 -12.68
C LEU A 61 5.40 -0.77 -13.90
N PHE A 62 5.31 0.42 -14.49
CA PHE A 62 4.52 0.66 -15.69
C PHE A 62 5.04 -0.16 -16.87
N SER A 63 6.37 -0.20 -17.06
CA SER A 63 6.96 -0.96 -18.16
C SER A 63 6.71 -2.46 -18.05
N LYS A 64 6.80 -3.02 -16.84
CA LYS A 64 6.45 -4.42 -16.57
C LYS A 64 4.99 -4.70 -16.89
N HIS A 65 4.11 -3.78 -16.52
CA HIS A 65 2.68 -3.93 -16.77
C HIS A 65 2.35 -3.88 -18.27
N ALA A 66 2.83 -2.86 -18.98
CA ALA A 66 2.47 -2.60 -20.38
C ALA A 66 3.25 -3.46 -21.38
N PHE A 67 4.52 -3.78 -21.10
CA PHE A 67 5.44 -4.41 -22.04
C PHE A 67 6.05 -5.73 -21.54
N GLY A 68 5.88 -6.07 -20.26
CA GLY A 68 6.46 -7.29 -19.68
C GLY A 68 7.98 -7.25 -19.47
N VAL A 69 8.60 -6.07 -19.56
CA VAL A 69 10.05 -5.84 -19.41
C VAL A 69 10.31 -4.72 -18.39
N ASP A 70 11.53 -4.60 -17.89
CA ASP A 70 11.86 -3.60 -16.85
C ASP A 70 11.84 -2.15 -17.38
N TYR A 71 12.05 -1.93 -18.67
CA TYR A 71 12.13 -0.58 -19.25
C TYR A 71 11.42 -0.53 -20.61
N PRO A 72 10.75 0.59 -20.93
CA PRO A 72 9.94 0.68 -22.14
C PRO A 72 10.80 0.58 -23.40
N PRO A 73 10.24 0.08 -24.52
CA PRO A 73 10.92 0.18 -25.81
C PRO A 73 11.22 1.65 -26.14
N GLU A 74 12.30 1.89 -26.87
CA GLU A 74 12.79 3.25 -27.19
C GLU A 74 11.71 4.13 -27.83
N ASP A 75 10.91 3.57 -28.73
CA ASP A 75 9.80 4.25 -29.41
C ASP A 75 8.69 4.73 -28.46
N TYR A 76 8.59 4.16 -27.26
CA TYR A 76 7.59 4.49 -26.24
C TYR A 76 8.18 5.24 -25.03
N ALA A 77 9.49 5.46 -24.98
CA ALA A 77 10.16 6.01 -23.80
C ALA A 77 9.60 7.39 -23.40
N SER A 78 9.36 8.28 -24.36
CA SER A 78 8.78 9.60 -24.11
C SER A 78 7.34 9.54 -23.61
N LEU A 79 6.51 8.66 -24.19
CA LEU A 79 5.12 8.48 -23.77
C LEU A 79 5.02 7.90 -22.36
N CYS A 80 5.91 6.97 -22.02
CA CYS A 80 5.98 6.41 -20.67
C CYS A 80 6.37 7.48 -19.65
N GLU A 81 7.36 8.32 -19.99
CA GLU A 81 7.81 9.44 -19.14
C GLU A 81 6.68 10.44 -18.87
N GLU A 82 5.89 10.81 -19.89
CA GLU A 82 4.72 11.67 -19.72
C GLU A 82 3.65 11.01 -18.84
N PHE A 83 3.39 9.72 -19.04
CA PHE A 83 2.39 8.98 -18.27
C PHE A 83 2.76 8.88 -16.78
N ILE A 84 4.01 8.52 -16.45
CA ILE A 84 4.43 8.35 -15.05
C ILE A 84 4.39 9.67 -14.29
N GLN A 85 4.62 10.81 -14.96
CA GLN A 85 4.46 12.14 -14.36
C GLN A 85 3.00 12.42 -13.97
N VAL A 86 2.05 12.02 -14.82
CA VAL A 86 0.61 12.13 -14.51
C VAL A 86 0.22 11.15 -13.40
N ALA A 87 0.70 9.91 -13.46
CA ALA A 87 0.40 8.89 -12.46
C ALA A 87 0.96 9.22 -11.07
N SER A 88 1.95 10.11 -10.97
CA SER A 88 2.47 10.67 -9.71
C SER A 88 2.85 9.61 -8.68
N GLY A 89 3.53 8.54 -9.14
CA GLY A 89 4.00 7.47 -8.25
C GLY A 89 2.88 6.62 -7.63
N LEU A 90 1.61 6.77 -8.01
CA LEU A 90 0.51 5.95 -7.52
C LEU A 90 0.54 4.57 -8.19
N PRO A 91 0.81 3.47 -7.45
CA PRO A 91 0.92 2.13 -8.04
C PRO A 91 -0.31 1.71 -8.85
N LEU A 92 -1.50 2.09 -8.37
CA LEU A 92 -2.76 1.73 -9.01
C LEU A 92 -2.91 2.40 -10.38
N ALA A 93 -2.46 3.64 -10.53
CA ALA A 93 -2.43 4.33 -11.82
C ALA A 93 -1.35 3.72 -12.75
N LEU A 94 -0.20 3.32 -12.20
CA LEU A 94 0.92 2.74 -12.94
C LEU A 94 0.68 1.29 -13.42
N SER A 95 -0.36 0.63 -12.92
CA SER A 95 -0.72 -0.76 -13.25
C SER A 95 -2.13 -0.89 -13.82
N SER A 96 -2.67 0.22 -14.35
CA SER A 96 -3.98 0.33 -14.97
C SER A 96 -4.02 -0.21 -16.40
#